data_AF-A0A1Q7BF20-F1
#
_entry.id   AF-A0A1Q7BF20-F1
#
_cell.length_a   1.000
_cell.length_b   1.000
_cell.length_c   1.000
_cell.angle_alpha   90.00
_cell.angle_beta   90.00
_cell.angle_gamma   90.00
#
_symmetry.space_group_name_H-M   'P 1'
#
loop_
_entity.id
_entity.type
_entity.pdbx_description
1 polymer ?
#
loop_
_entity_poly.entity_id
_entity_poly.type
_entity_poly.pdbx_seq_one_letter_code
_entity_poly.pdbx_strand_id
1 'polypeptide(L)'
;MEPPFMEGRADSGIEIRRLLLLTRMRNASKGLTMQKLVSDCAKVQGWNLPGKTSWELVRMVLQTLIDDRLAVLKKTFELTTKGRDYLEDPSKWQIDSKTTEEIEQKLFWESIYEVFDKAYRGLRSKIRTGPVKEA
;
A
#
# COMPACT_ATOMS: atom_id res chain seq x y z
N MET A 1 -31.79 14.38 -12.81
CA MET A 1 -31.59 14.08 -11.38
C MET A 1 -31.00 12.68 -11.34
N GLU A 2 -29.67 12.60 -11.29
CA GLU A 2 -28.95 11.32 -11.24
C GLU A 2 -28.85 10.85 -9.79
N PRO A 3 -28.90 9.54 -9.51
CA PRO A 3 -28.95 9.03 -8.15
C PRO A 3 -27.54 9.07 -7.52
N PRO A 4 -27.42 9.28 -6.19
CA PRO A 4 -26.14 9.24 -5.50
C PRO A 4 -25.80 7.78 -5.14
N PHE A 5 -24.91 7.15 -5.91
CA PHE A 5 -24.32 5.83 -5.63
C PHE A 5 -22.85 5.91 -6.11
N MET A 6 -21.78 5.60 -5.37
CA MET A 6 -21.60 4.74 -4.21
C MET A 6 -20.46 5.26 -3.30
N GLU A 7 -20.51 4.80 -2.05
CA GLU A 7 -19.50 4.90 -1.00
C GLU A 7 -18.06 4.64 -1.48
N GLY A 8 -17.12 5.45 -0.97
CA GLY A 8 -15.71 5.09 -0.76
C GLY A 8 -15.03 4.29 -1.87
N ARG A 9 -14.74 4.91 -3.02
CA ARG A 9 -13.66 4.39 -3.88
C ARG A 9 -12.39 4.32 -3.04
N ALA A 10 -11.95 3.11 -2.70
CA ALA A 10 -10.63 2.88 -2.17
C ALA A 10 -9.63 3.48 -3.17
N ASP A 11 -8.94 4.53 -2.75
CA ASP A 11 -7.93 5.17 -3.59
C ASP A 11 -6.73 4.21 -3.65
N SER A 12 -6.63 3.46 -4.75
CA SER A 12 -5.51 2.54 -5.02
C SER A 12 -4.15 3.21 -4.78
N GLY A 13 -4.04 4.53 -5.03
CA GLY A 13 -2.84 5.31 -4.77
C GLY A 13 -2.53 5.46 -3.27
N ILE A 14 -3.55 5.58 -2.42
CA ILE A 14 -3.38 5.57 -0.96
C ILE A 14 -3.04 4.16 -0.47
N GLU A 15 -3.70 3.13 -0.98
CA GLU A 15 -3.45 1.75 -0.58
C GLU A 15 -2.01 1.32 -0.89
N ILE A 16 -1.51 1.73 -2.05
CA ILE A 16 -0.13 1.47 -2.43
C ILE A 16 0.88 2.20 -1.51
N ARG A 17 0.55 3.42 -1.07
CA ARG A 17 1.35 4.13 -0.06
C ARG A 17 1.30 3.45 1.32
N ARG A 18 0.14 2.89 1.69
CA ARG A 18 -0.04 2.10 2.93
C ARG A 18 0.90 0.90 2.92
N LEU A 19 0.88 0.12 1.84
CA LEU A 19 1.70 -1.08 1.69
C LEU A 19 3.21 -0.78 1.66
N LEU A 20 3.60 0.34 1.06
CA LEU A 20 4.99 0.82 1.09
C LEU A 20 5.46 1.14 2.51
N LEU A 21 4.65 1.87 3.29
CA LEU A 21 4.98 2.19 4.68
C LEU A 21 5.05 0.93 5.56
N LEU A 22 4.11 0.01 5.39
CA LEU A 22 4.11 -1.27 6.09
C LEU A 22 5.36 -2.10 5.75
N THR A 23 5.75 -2.16 4.48
CA THR A 23 6.97 -2.87 4.04
C THR A 23 8.23 -2.28 4.66
N ARG A 24 8.32 -0.95 4.76
CA ARG A 24 9.44 -0.30 5.45
C ARG A 24 9.47 -0.63 6.94
N MET A 25 8.32 -0.59 7.60
CA MET A 25 8.22 -0.97 9.01
C MET A 25 8.57 -2.44 9.23
N ARG A 26 8.21 -3.35 8.31
CA ARG A 26 8.62 -4.77 8.34
C ARG A 26 10.14 -4.93 8.35
N ASN A 27 10.84 -4.15 7.53
CA ASN A 27 12.29 -4.24 7.36
C ASN A 27 13.08 -3.49 8.46
N ALA A 28 12.41 -2.70 9.30
CA ALA A 28 13.02 -1.95 10.38
C ALA A 28 12.92 -2.70 11.71
N SER A 29 14.03 -3.31 12.15
CA SER A 29 14.09 -4.10 13.39
C SER A 29 13.77 -3.32 14.68
N LYS A 30 13.85 -1.99 14.66
CA LYS A 30 13.58 -1.09 15.80
C LYS A 30 12.38 -0.14 15.57
N GLY A 31 11.59 -0.39 14.53
CA GLY A 31 10.58 0.56 14.05
C GLY A 31 11.20 1.81 13.42
N LEU A 32 10.35 2.75 13.00
CA LEU A 32 10.77 3.95 12.27
C LEU A 32 10.26 5.23 12.93
N THR A 33 11.06 6.30 12.90
CA THR A 33 10.60 7.63 13.31
C THR A 33 9.84 8.31 12.17
N MET A 34 9.00 9.29 12.51
CA MET A 34 8.30 10.10 11.50
C MET A 34 9.28 10.75 10.50
N GLN A 35 10.38 11.30 10.99
CA GLN A 35 11.42 11.92 10.16
C GLN A 35 12.05 10.91 9.19
N LYS A 36 12.33 9.70 9.66
CA LYS A 36 12.88 8.63 8.83
C LYS A 36 11.87 8.18 7.77
N LEU A 37 10.60 8.01 8.14
CA LEU A 37 9.53 7.69 7.19
C LEU A 37 9.37 8.76 6.12
N VAL A 38 9.35 10.04 6.50
CA VAL A 38 9.24 11.15 5.54
C VAL A 38 10.45 11.22 4.62
N SER A 39 11.66 11.07 5.15
CA SER A 39 12.89 11.05 4.35
C SER A 39 12.91 9.88 3.35
N ASP A 40 12.52 8.68 3.79
CA ASP A 40 12.55 7.50 2.94
C ASP A 40 11.41 7.52 1.91
N CYS A 41 10.25 8.08 2.25
CA CYS A 41 9.13 8.21 1.30
C CYS A 41 9.36 9.31 0.26
N ALA A 42 10.02 10.41 0.63
CA ALA A 42 10.36 11.49 -0.31
C ALA A 42 11.28 11.03 -1.45
N LYS A 43 12.04 9.94 -1.25
CA LYS A 43 12.90 9.32 -2.28
C LYS A 43 12.14 8.47 -3.29
N VAL A 44 10.86 8.19 -3.03
CA VAL A 44 10.06 7.31 -3.88
C VAL A 44 9.38 8.13 -4.96
N GLN A 45 9.73 7.85 -6.21
CA GLN A 45 9.14 8.52 -7.36
C GLN A 45 7.63 8.27 -7.40
N GLY A 46 6.82 9.34 -7.47
CA GLY A 46 5.35 9.24 -7.43
C GLY A 46 4.74 9.20 -6.02
N TRP A 47 5.55 9.31 -4.95
CA TRP A 47 5.03 9.46 -3.59
C TRP A 47 4.29 10.78 -3.39
N ASN A 48 4.85 11.89 -3.89
CA ASN A 48 4.30 13.22 -3.68
C ASN A 48 3.03 13.45 -4.52
N LEU A 49 2.07 14.17 -3.93
CA LEU A 49 0.84 14.61 -4.60
C LEU A 49 0.87 16.13 -4.73
N PRO A 50 0.39 16.70 -5.85
CA PRO A 50 0.24 18.15 -5.98
C PRO A 50 -0.54 18.73 -4.80
N GLY A 51 -0.04 19.81 -4.21
CA GLY A 51 -0.69 20.50 -3.09
C GLY A 51 -0.57 19.81 -1.72
N LYS A 52 0.22 18.74 -1.57
CA LYS A 52 0.53 18.12 -0.27
C LYS A 52 2.02 17.93 -0.08
N THR A 53 2.53 18.25 1.10
CA THR A 53 3.90 17.96 1.49
C THR A 53 4.10 16.47 1.77
N SER A 54 5.33 15.98 1.64
CA SER A 54 5.65 14.58 1.98
C SER A 54 5.32 14.25 3.44
N TRP A 55 5.46 15.22 4.35
CA TRP A 55 5.08 15.05 5.75
C TRP A 55 3.58 14.84 5.93
N GLU A 56 2.75 15.66 5.30
CA GLU A 56 1.30 15.53 5.36
C GLU A 56 0.80 14.22 4.77
N LEU A 57 1.41 13.77 3.66
CA LEU A 57 1.11 12.49 3.05
C LEU A 57 1.48 11.32 3.95
N VAL A 58 2.70 11.30 4.49
CA VAL A 58 3.10 10.25 5.44
C VAL A 58 2.20 10.24 6.66
N ARG A 59 1.86 11.42 7.21
CA ARG A 59 0.98 11.54 8.38
C ARG A 59 -0.40 10.97 8.09
N MET A 60 -0.99 11.34 6.95
CA MET A 60 -2.30 10.86 6.53
C MET A 60 -2.28 9.33 6.38
N VAL A 61 -1.33 8.79 5.63
CA VAL A 61 -1.26 7.35 5.37
C VAL A 61 -0.99 6.58 6.66
N LEU A 62 -0.07 7.04 7.52
CA LEU A 62 0.17 6.45 8.84
C LEU A 62 -1.07 6.44 9.71
N GLN A 63 -1.85 7.52 9.72
CA GLN A 63 -3.07 7.58 10.51
C GLN A 63 -4.03 6.47 10.06
N THR A 64 -4.24 6.30 8.75
CA THR A 64 -5.10 5.20 8.26
C THR A 64 -4.59 3.82 8.67
N LEU A 65 -3.27 3.61 8.72
CA LEU A 65 -2.69 2.35 9.17
C LEU A 65 -2.90 2.10 10.67
N ILE A 66 -2.87 3.16 11.47
CA ILE A 66 -3.11 3.10 12.92
C ILE A 66 -4.59 2.85 13.20
N ASP A 67 -5.48 3.55 12.50
CA ASP A 67 -6.94 3.39 12.61
C ASP A 67 -7.34 1.93 12.30
N ASP A 68 -6.71 1.33 11.28
CA ASP A 68 -6.92 -0.08 10.92
C ASP A 68 -6.15 -1.09 11.79
N ARG A 69 -5.39 -0.61 12.79
CA ARG A 69 -4.53 -1.42 13.66
C ARG A 69 -3.48 -2.23 12.91
N LEU A 70 -3.01 -1.74 11.75
CA LEU A 70 -1.92 -2.34 10.97
C LEU A 70 -0.55 -1.85 11.46
N ALA A 71 -0.47 -0.60 11.91
CA ALA A 71 0.70 -0.02 12.56
C ALA A 71 0.35 0.49 13.95
N VAL A 72 1.36 0.65 14.81
CA VAL A 72 1.21 1.26 16.13
C VAL A 72 2.33 2.27 16.38
N LEU A 73 2.00 3.39 17.02
CA LEU A 73 2.98 4.32 17.54
C LEU A 73 3.28 3.98 19.01
N LYS A 74 4.52 3.58 19.30
CA LYS A 74 5.06 3.50 20.67
C LYS A 74 6.09 4.63 20.86
N LYS A 75 7.37 4.28 20.91
CA LYS A 75 8.49 5.24 20.77
C LYS A 75 8.81 5.49 19.28
N THR A 76 8.58 4.48 18.45
CA THR A 76 8.69 4.50 16.99
C THR A 76 7.42 3.89 16.40
N PHE A 77 7.21 4.09 15.10
CA PHE A 77 6.17 3.39 14.34
C PHE A 77 6.62 1.96 14.09
N GLU A 78 5.82 1.01 14.55
CA GLU A 78 6.09 -0.42 14.45
C GLU A 78 4.96 -1.13 13.69
N LEU A 79 5.33 -2.16 12.94
CA LEU A 79 4.39 -3.07 12.30
C LEU A 79 3.74 -3.96 13.36
N THR A 80 2.42 -4.08 13.34
CA THR A 80 1.69 -5.01 14.23
C THR A 80 1.62 -6.41 13.61
N THR A 81 1.21 -7.42 14.39
CA THR A 81 0.91 -8.76 13.85
C THR A 81 -0.16 -8.69 12.75
N LYS A 82 -1.25 -7.94 12.98
CA LYS A 82 -2.31 -7.73 11.98
C LYS A 82 -1.76 -7.06 10.71
N GLY A 83 -0.85 -6.10 10.84
CA GLY A 83 -0.17 -5.45 9.71
C GLY A 83 0.71 -6.40 8.91
N ARG A 84 1.38 -7.35 9.57
CA ARG A 84 2.14 -8.42 8.89
C ARG A 84 1.21 -9.34 8.11
N ASP A 85 0.14 -9.82 8.74
CA ASP A 85 -0.86 -10.68 8.08
C ASP A 85 -1.58 -9.99 6.92
N TYR A 86 -1.67 -8.65 6.98
CA TYR A 86 -2.18 -7.82 5.90
C TYR A 86 -1.19 -7.75 4.73
N LEU A 87 0.10 -7.53 5.01
CA LEU A 87 1.16 -7.51 4.00
C LEU A 87 1.39 -8.85 3.32
N GLU A 88 1.05 -9.96 3.96
CA GLU A 88 1.29 -11.31 3.42
C GLU A 88 0.09 -11.84 2.62
N ASP A 89 -1.07 -11.17 2.69
CA ASP A 89 -2.29 -11.57 2.00
C ASP A 89 -2.77 -10.49 1.02
N PRO A 90 -2.46 -10.65 -0.28
CA PRO A 90 -2.85 -9.69 -1.31
C PRO A 90 -4.35 -9.58 -1.52
N SER A 91 -5.14 -10.57 -1.09
CA SER A 91 -6.60 -10.48 -1.19
C SER A 91 -7.21 -9.42 -0.26
N LYS A 92 -6.44 -8.96 0.73
CA LYS A 92 -6.83 -7.88 1.64
C LYS A 92 -6.53 -6.49 1.08
N TRP A 93 -5.76 -6.40 0.00
CA TRP A 93 -5.34 -5.12 -0.56
C TRP A 93 -6.44 -4.53 -1.43
N GLN A 94 -6.74 -3.27 -1.19
CA GLN A 94 -7.74 -2.51 -1.96
C GLN A 94 -7.09 -1.86 -3.18
N ILE A 95 -6.47 -2.66 -4.06
CA ILE A 95 -5.87 -2.19 -5.31
C ILE A 95 -6.75 -2.64 -6.47
N ASP A 96 -7.28 -1.69 -7.23
CA ASP A 96 -7.97 -1.99 -8.48
C ASP A 96 -6.96 -2.45 -9.55
N SER A 97 -7.29 -3.54 -10.25
CA SER A 97 -6.59 -4.08 -11.42
C SER A 97 -6.16 -3.02 -12.45
N LYS A 98 -6.98 -2.01 -12.71
CA LYS A 98 -6.66 -0.93 -13.66
C LYS A 98 -5.52 -0.02 -13.16
N THR A 99 -5.45 0.18 -11.83
CA THR A 99 -4.37 0.97 -11.23
C THR A 99 -3.06 0.19 -11.21
N THR A 100 -3.12 -1.15 -11.16
CA THR A 100 -1.94 -2.01 -11.25
C THR A 100 -1.20 -1.78 -12.57
N GLU A 101 -1.89 -1.69 -13.71
CA GLU A 101 -1.25 -1.48 -15.03
C GLU A 101 -0.61 -0.08 -15.19
N GLU A 102 -1.25 0.99 -14.71
CA GLU A 102 -0.70 2.36 -14.76
C GLU A 102 0.46 2.56 -13.78
N ILE A 103 0.48 1.81 -12.68
CA ILE A 103 1.52 1.89 -11.64
C ILE A 103 2.68 0.95 -11.96
N GLU A 104 2.46 -0.22 -12.57
CA GLU A 104 3.49 -1.12 -13.12
C GLU A 104 4.44 -0.41 -14.08
N GLN A 105 3.96 0.63 -14.78
CA GLN A 105 4.78 1.45 -15.67
C GLN A 105 5.70 2.44 -14.95
N LYS A 106 5.55 2.67 -13.65
CA LYS A 106 6.39 3.61 -12.87
C LYS A 106 7.35 2.87 -11.96
N LEU A 107 8.59 3.37 -11.89
CA LEU A 107 9.72 2.99 -11.00
C LEU A 107 9.40 2.88 -9.49
N PHE A 108 8.15 3.12 -9.12
CA PHE A 108 7.57 2.96 -7.80
C PHE A 108 7.63 1.50 -7.30
N TRP A 109 7.59 0.51 -8.20
CA TRP A 109 7.59 -0.91 -7.84
C TRP A 109 8.93 -1.46 -7.34
N GLU A 110 10.08 -0.96 -7.81
CA GLU A 110 11.39 -1.49 -7.42
C GLU A 110 11.65 -1.39 -5.91
N SER A 111 11.06 -0.40 -5.23
CA SER A 111 11.17 -0.21 -3.78
C SER A 111 10.31 -1.18 -2.94
N ILE A 112 9.41 -1.93 -3.58
CA ILE A 112 8.36 -2.75 -2.94
C ILE A 112 8.51 -4.25 -3.32
N TYR A 113 9.35 -4.55 -4.32
CA TYR A 113 9.35 -5.78 -5.10
C TYR A 113 9.50 -7.08 -4.30
N GLU A 114 10.24 -7.14 -3.18
CA GLU A 114 10.46 -8.42 -2.49
C GLU A 114 9.23 -8.98 -1.74
N VAL A 115 8.47 -8.11 -1.06
CA VAL A 115 7.27 -8.53 -0.32
C VAL A 115 6.10 -8.72 -1.28
N PHE A 116 6.02 -7.86 -2.29
CA PHE A 116 4.94 -7.93 -3.27
C PHE A 116 5.13 -9.02 -4.32
N ASP A 117 6.32 -9.34 -4.80
CA ASP A 117 6.46 -10.40 -5.82
C ASP A 117 5.96 -11.76 -5.27
N LYS A 118 6.28 -12.09 -4.01
CA LYS A 118 5.77 -13.32 -3.37
C LYS A 118 4.24 -13.30 -3.22
N ALA A 119 3.70 -12.19 -2.75
CA ALA A 119 2.28 -12.03 -2.50
C ALA A 119 1.50 -11.98 -3.84
N TYR A 120 1.93 -11.14 -4.78
CA TYR A 120 1.34 -10.93 -6.10
C TYR A 120 1.43 -12.18 -6.98
N ARG A 121 2.52 -12.95 -6.97
CA ARG A 121 2.54 -14.30 -7.59
C ARG A 121 1.47 -15.20 -6.99
N GLY A 122 1.22 -15.09 -5.69
CA GLY A 122 0.10 -15.76 -5.00
C GLY A 122 -1.27 -15.28 -5.50
N LEU A 123 -1.43 -13.98 -5.79
CA LEU A 123 -2.68 -13.45 -6.37
C LEU A 123 -2.85 -13.90 -7.83
N ARG A 124 -1.83 -13.76 -8.66
CA ARG A 124 -1.84 -14.14 -10.09
C ARG A 124 -2.05 -15.64 -10.30
N SER A 125 -1.56 -16.48 -9.40
CA SER A 125 -1.82 -17.93 -9.43
C SER A 125 -3.24 -18.31 -8.98
N LYS A 126 -3.89 -17.48 -8.14
CA LYS A 126 -5.30 -17.65 -7.73
C LYS A 126 -6.29 -17.08 -8.73
N ILE A 127 -5.90 -16.04 -9.48
CA ILE A 127 -6.62 -15.59 -10.67
C ILE A 127 -6.39 -16.65 -11.75
N ARG A 128 -7.15 -17.76 -11.68
CA ARG A 128 -7.28 -18.67 -12.81
C ARG A 128 -7.87 -17.86 -13.97
N THR A 129 -7.03 -17.41 -14.88
CA THR A 129 -7.41 -17.24 -16.29
C THR A 129 -7.65 -18.63 -16.87
N GLY A 130 -8.74 -19.27 -16.43
CA GLY A 130 -9.33 -20.35 -17.21
C GLY A 130 -9.83 -19.74 -18.52
N PRO A 131 -9.61 -20.37 -19.68
CA PRO A 131 -10.17 -19.86 -20.91
C PRO A 131 -11.68 -19.82 -20.73
N VAL A 132 -12.27 -18.65 -20.97
CA VAL A 132 -13.71 -18.54 -21.22
C VAL A 132 -13.94 -19.40 -22.47
N LYS A 133 -14.37 -20.65 -22.27
CA LYS A 133 -15.01 -21.41 -23.34
C LYS A 133 -16.36 -20.74 -23.54
N GLU A 134 -16.43 -19.90 -24.57
CA GLU A 134 -17.70 -19.58 -25.20
C GLU A 134 -18.38 -20.90 -25.57
N ALA A 135 -19.62 -21.05 -25.12
CA ALA A 135 -20.53 -22.12 -25.50
C ALA A 135 -21.61 -21.51 -26.40
#